data_AF-A0A5C5V188-F1
#
_entry.id   AF-A0A5C5V188-F1
#
_cell.length_a   1.000
_cell.length_b   1.000
_cell.length_c   1.000
_cell.angle_alpha   90.00
_cell.angle_beta   90.00
_cell.angle_gamma   90.00
#
_symmetry.space_group_name_H-M   'P 1'
#
loop_
_entity.id
_entity.type
_entity.pdbx_description
1 polymer ?
#
loop_
_entity_poly.entity_id
_entity_poly.type
_entity_poly.pdbx_seq_one_letter_code
_entity_poly.pdbx_strand_id
1 'polypeptide(L)'
;MNQRRNTARSVTTRRGAALYVAVMATALMVTLLGLAGLAKVQIQRREATELADRIAAREAANGAAGLALINIAADNNWRTNYASGVESTPLAIGGARGATVSWVMVDSDGDLTNQDTDLQLSGVGRVGDSVQVATVGVKAVGVGPSELRNYDILSGASSDKLADDKWWCQYLRPDLPDDAISWRVTRVEFYCRRDQSNRDLQVVLYEPTASNWPSGVVLDSVNASSNDFGSSWGWRGVTFSGGASLGADDGVCVALTTSENQEPLEIAYRSGGVGESQSALITGDPTWTTYDTDKALLYRVYGEYVTADAACEVIEGTWEWGALP
;
A
#
# COMPACT_ATOMS: atom_id res chain seq x y z
N MET A 1 21.10 -103.07 -66.88
CA MET A 1 22.04 -101.98 -67.19
C MET A 1 21.28 -100.66 -67.13
N ASN A 2 21.24 -100.01 -65.96
CA ASN A 2 20.76 -98.62 -65.79
C ASN A 2 21.12 -98.14 -64.38
N GLN A 3 22.29 -97.51 -64.27
CA GLN A 3 22.78 -96.86 -63.06
C GLN A 3 22.02 -95.55 -62.81
N ARG A 4 21.24 -95.48 -61.73
CA ARG A 4 20.75 -94.21 -61.17
C ARG A 4 21.83 -93.60 -60.29
N ARG A 5 22.42 -92.48 -60.74
CA ARG A 5 23.33 -91.64 -59.94
C ARG A 5 22.51 -90.85 -58.90
N ASN A 6 22.71 -91.15 -57.62
CA ASN A 6 22.31 -90.30 -56.51
C ASN A 6 23.33 -89.16 -56.36
N THR A 7 22.94 -87.95 -56.74
CA THR A 7 23.67 -86.71 -56.43
C THR A 7 23.39 -86.28 -55.00
N ALA A 8 24.33 -86.55 -54.09
CA ALA A 8 24.35 -85.98 -52.75
C ALA A 8 24.58 -84.46 -52.85
N ARG A 9 23.56 -83.67 -52.54
CA ARG A 9 23.68 -82.21 -52.37
C ARG A 9 24.40 -81.92 -51.06
N SER A 10 25.66 -81.52 -51.16
CA SER A 10 26.44 -80.94 -50.07
C SER A 10 25.78 -79.63 -49.62
N VAL A 11 25.22 -79.64 -48.41
CA VAL A 11 24.78 -78.42 -47.71
C VAL A 11 26.04 -77.76 -47.14
N THR A 12 26.67 -76.89 -47.93
CA THR A 12 27.75 -76.02 -47.46
C THR A 12 27.19 -75.05 -46.42
N THR A 13 27.54 -75.28 -45.16
CA THR A 13 27.18 -74.48 -43.99
C THR A 13 27.78 -73.07 -44.09
N ARG A 14 26.93 -72.07 -44.36
CA ARG A 14 27.25 -70.63 -44.41
C ARG A 14 27.49 -70.04 -43.00
N ARG A 15 28.46 -70.57 -42.24
CA ARG A 15 28.75 -70.10 -40.87
C ARG A 15 29.42 -68.72 -40.81
N GLY A 16 30.05 -68.25 -41.90
CA GLY A 16 30.68 -66.93 -41.96
C GLY A 16 29.71 -65.76 -42.11
N ALA A 17 28.64 -65.91 -42.88
CA ALA A 17 27.70 -64.81 -43.15
C ALA A 17 26.88 -64.41 -41.91
N ALA A 18 26.54 -65.36 -41.04
CA ALA A 18 25.79 -65.10 -39.83
C ALA A 18 26.59 -64.24 -38.81
N LEU A 19 27.91 -64.44 -38.72
CA LEU A 19 28.76 -63.67 -37.82
C LEU A 19 28.86 -62.19 -38.25
N TYR A 20 29.03 -61.93 -39.55
CA TYR A 20 29.09 -60.56 -40.08
C TYR A 20 27.78 -59.80 -39.83
N VAL A 21 26.63 -60.45 -40.05
CA VAL A 21 25.32 -59.84 -39.78
C VAL A 21 25.16 -59.57 -38.28
N ALA A 22 25.59 -60.48 -37.41
CA ALA A 22 25.53 -60.26 -35.97
C ALA A 22 26.39 -59.08 -35.51
N VAL A 23 27.64 -58.98 -36.00
CA VAL A 23 28.56 -57.86 -35.65
C VAL A 23 28.06 -56.53 -36.21
N MET A 24 27.53 -56.51 -37.44
CA MET A 24 26.93 -55.31 -38.00
C MET A 24 25.68 -54.88 -37.22
N ALA A 25 24.83 -55.82 -36.83
CA ALA A 25 23.63 -55.52 -36.04
C ALA A 25 23.99 -54.96 -34.65
N THR A 26 25.00 -55.53 -33.97
CA THR A 26 25.45 -55.01 -32.68
C THR A 26 26.10 -53.63 -32.81
N ALA A 27 26.93 -53.40 -33.83
CA ALA A 27 27.51 -52.08 -34.10
C ALA A 27 26.44 -51.01 -34.37
N LEU A 28 25.40 -51.36 -35.13
CA LEU A 28 24.27 -50.48 -35.40
C LEU A 28 23.47 -50.18 -34.12
N MET A 29 23.22 -51.19 -33.28
CA MET A 29 22.56 -50.98 -31.97
C MET A 29 23.37 -50.06 -31.07
N VAL A 30 24.69 -50.26 -30.96
CA VAL A 30 25.57 -49.44 -30.13
C VAL A 30 25.60 -47.99 -30.61
N THR A 31 25.64 -47.76 -31.92
CA THR A 31 25.62 -46.40 -32.49
C THR A 31 24.27 -45.70 -32.25
N LEU A 32 23.14 -46.39 -32.39
CA LEU A 32 21.82 -45.83 -32.07
C LEU A 32 21.69 -45.46 -30.59
N LEU A 33 22.20 -46.30 -29.68
CA LEU A 33 22.22 -46.00 -28.25
C LEU A 33 23.08 -44.76 -27.94
N GLY A 34 24.24 -44.62 -28.61
CA GLY A 34 25.08 -43.44 -28.50
C GLY A 34 24.38 -42.17 -28.97
N LEU A 35 23.69 -42.21 -30.11
CA LEU A 35 22.94 -41.08 -30.65
C LEU A 35 21.75 -40.71 -29.75
N ALA A 36 21.01 -41.69 -29.25
CA ALA A 36 19.91 -41.47 -28.31
C ALA A 36 20.39 -40.84 -26.99
N GLY A 37 21.55 -41.26 -26.48
CA GLY A 37 22.18 -40.65 -25.31
C GLY A 37 22.53 -39.17 -25.53
N LEU A 38 23.11 -38.84 -26.69
CA LEU A 38 23.46 -37.45 -27.04
C LEU A 38 22.22 -36.57 -27.21
N ALA A 39 21.17 -37.07 -27.87
CA ALA A 39 19.90 -36.36 -28.03
C ALA A 39 19.26 -36.04 -26.67
N LYS A 40 19.28 -37.00 -25.73
CA LYS A 40 18.78 -36.79 -24.36
C LYS A 40 19.54 -35.67 -23.63
N VAL A 41 20.88 -35.65 -23.72
CA VAL A 41 21.71 -34.60 -23.09
C VAL A 41 21.42 -33.23 -23.69
N GLN A 42 21.18 -33.13 -25.00
CA GLN A 42 20.82 -31.86 -25.63
C GLN A 42 19.48 -31.33 -25.14
N ILE A 43 18.48 -32.19 -24.98
CA ILE A 43 17.17 -31.82 -24.42
C ILE A 43 17.32 -31.35 -22.98
N GLN A 44 18.00 -32.13 -22.13
CA GLN A 44 18.23 -31.78 -20.73
C GLN A 44 19.00 -30.46 -20.57
N ARG A 45 19.96 -30.18 -21.44
CA ARG A 45 20.71 -28.92 -21.43
C ARG A 45 19.82 -27.73 -21.81
N ARG A 46 18.92 -27.89 -22.78
CA ARG A 46 17.95 -26.84 -23.16
C ARG A 46 16.98 -26.57 -22.01
N GLU A 47 16.40 -27.62 -21.45
CA GLU A 47 15.50 -27.53 -20.29
C GLU A 47 16.17 -26.86 -19.09
N ALA A 48 17.42 -27.23 -18.77
CA ALA A 48 18.19 -26.59 -17.69
C ALA A 48 18.50 -25.11 -17.97
N THR A 49 18.73 -24.76 -19.24
CA THR A 49 18.97 -23.36 -19.64
C THR A 49 17.69 -22.55 -19.52
N GLU A 50 16.57 -23.05 -20.03
CA GLU A 50 15.25 -22.42 -19.92
C GLU A 50 14.84 -22.23 -18.46
N LEU A 51 15.05 -23.24 -17.61
CA LEU A 51 14.76 -23.13 -16.18
C LEU A 51 15.61 -22.04 -15.51
N ALA A 52 16.91 -22.01 -15.81
CA ALA A 52 17.81 -21.00 -15.27
C ALA A 52 17.45 -19.59 -15.78
N ASP A 53 17.02 -19.46 -17.04
CA ASP A 53 16.58 -18.18 -17.62
C ASP A 53 15.28 -17.69 -16.97
N ARG A 54 14.31 -18.59 -16.69
CA ARG A 54 13.09 -18.23 -15.96
C ARG A 54 13.38 -17.77 -14.53
N ILE A 55 14.25 -18.46 -13.80
CA ILE A 55 14.62 -18.05 -12.43
C ILE A 55 15.30 -16.67 -12.46
N ALA A 56 16.23 -16.46 -13.38
CA ALA A 56 16.91 -15.17 -13.53
C ALA A 56 15.94 -14.04 -13.95
N ALA A 57 15.01 -14.31 -14.87
CA ALA A 57 13.97 -13.35 -15.26
C ALA A 57 13.04 -13.02 -14.09
N ARG A 58 12.74 -13.99 -13.22
CA ARG A 58 11.92 -13.82 -12.02
C ARG A 58 12.59 -12.90 -11.00
N GLU A 59 13.88 -13.13 -10.74
CA GLU A 59 14.68 -12.27 -9.86
C GLU A 59 14.82 -10.85 -10.43
N ALA A 60 15.03 -10.75 -11.75
CA ALA A 60 15.07 -9.47 -12.46
C ALA A 60 13.73 -8.72 -12.36
N ALA A 61 12.59 -9.40 -12.48
CA ALA A 61 11.26 -8.79 -12.33
C ALA A 61 11.04 -8.19 -10.93
N ASN A 62 11.44 -8.91 -9.88
CA ASN A 62 11.39 -8.39 -8.51
C ASN A 62 12.32 -7.18 -8.33
N GLY A 63 13.53 -7.25 -8.88
CA GLY A 63 14.47 -6.12 -8.89
C GLY A 63 13.93 -4.91 -9.67
N ALA A 64 13.19 -5.15 -10.74
CA ALA A 64 12.55 -4.11 -11.54
C ALA A 64 11.47 -3.35 -10.76
N ALA A 65 10.63 -4.07 -10.00
CA ALA A 65 9.64 -3.45 -9.12
C ALA A 65 10.31 -2.60 -8.02
N GLY A 66 11.39 -3.12 -7.40
CA GLY A 66 12.17 -2.34 -6.43
C GLY A 66 12.81 -1.08 -7.04
N LEU A 67 13.36 -1.20 -8.25
CA LEU A 67 13.93 -0.06 -8.98
C LEU A 67 12.85 0.99 -9.33
N ALA A 68 11.66 0.54 -9.73
CA ALA A 68 10.54 1.42 -10.03
C ALA A 68 10.15 2.25 -8.80
N LEU A 69 10.02 1.63 -7.63
CA LEU A 69 9.72 2.33 -6.38
C LEU A 69 10.77 3.39 -6.05
N ILE A 70 12.06 3.08 -6.24
CA ILE A 70 13.15 4.04 -6.03
C ILE A 70 13.04 5.21 -7.02
N ASN A 71 12.76 4.94 -8.30
CA ASN A 71 12.63 5.98 -9.32
C ASN A 71 11.40 6.86 -9.07
N ILE A 72 10.29 6.28 -8.64
CA ILE A 72 9.06 7.00 -8.29
C ILE A 72 9.30 7.87 -7.05
N ALA A 73 9.94 7.33 -6.01
CA ALA A 73 10.29 8.09 -4.81
C ALA A 73 11.32 9.21 -5.08
N ALA A 74 12.11 9.11 -6.14
CA ALA A 74 13.09 10.12 -6.53
C ALA A 74 12.53 11.18 -7.50
N ASP A 75 11.35 10.94 -8.08
CA ASP A 75 10.70 11.84 -9.04
C ASP A 75 9.44 12.45 -8.44
N ASN A 76 9.54 13.68 -7.95
CA ASN A 76 8.41 14.44 -7.42
C ASN A 76 7.23 14.50 -8.40
N ASN A 77 7.49 14.56 -9.71
CA ASN A 77 6.45 14.69 -10.72
C ASN A 77 6.07 13.34 -11.36
N TRP A 78 6.32 12.21 -10.68
CA TRP A 78 6.15 10.86 -11.24
C TRP A 78 4.76 10.65 -11.85
N ARG A 79 3.70 11.18 -11.23
CA ARG A 79 2.30 11.09 -11.71
C ARG A 79 2.09 11.72 -13.09
N THR A 80 2.90 12.70 -13.46
CA THR A 80 2.83 13.39 -14.76
C THR A 80 3.90 12.93 -15.74
N ASN A 81 5.04 12.44 -15.23
CA ASN A 81 6.14 11.93 -16.04
C ASN A 81 5.91 10.50 -16.53
N TYR A 82 5.13 9.71 -15.78
CA TYR A 82 4.72 8.37 -16.16
C TYR A 82 3.26 8.35 -16.61
N ALA A 83 2.92 7.39 -17.47
CA ALA A 83 1.57 7.18 -17.95
C ALA A 83 1.10 5.77 -17.56
N SER A 84 -0.17 5.66 -17.18
CA SER A 84 -0.78 4.37 -16.83
C SER A 84 -0.68 3.40 -18.01
N GLY A 85 -0.29 2.15 -17.73
CA GLY A 85 -0.14 1.07 -18.71
C GLY A 85 1.06 1.21 -19.65
N VAL A 86 1.93 2.21 -19.49
CA VAL A 86 3.10 2.39 -20.35
C VAL A 86 4.35 1.80 -19.70
N GLU A 87 5.01 0.91 -20.42
CA GLU A 87 6.26 0.29 -19.98
C GLU A 87 7.44 1.27 -20.07
N SER A 88 8.19 1.38 -18.97
CA SER A 88 9.42 2.15 -18.90
C SER A 88 10.46 1.63 -19.90
N THR A 89 11.38 2.49 -20.36
CA THR A 89 12.51 2.08 -21.20
C THR A 89 13.32 0.94 -20.56
N PRO A 90 13.51 -0.20 -21.26
CA PRO A 90 14.27 -1.32 -20.72
C PRO A 90 15.71 -0.94 -20.36
N LEU A 91 16.10 -1.25 -19.12
CA LEU A 91 17.43 -1.06 -18.59
C LEU A 91 18.18 -2.39 -18.55
N ALA A 92 19.37 -2.43 -19.14
CA ALA A 92 20.25 -3.60 -19.04
C ALA A 92 20.90 -3.65 -17.65
N ILE A 93 20.63 -4.71 -16.89
CA ILE A 93 21.35 -4.96 -15.63
C ILE A 93 22.59 -5.77 -15.99
N GLY A 94 23.75 -5.12 -15.99
CA GLY A 94 25.03 -5.71 -16.36
C GLY A 94 25.26 -7.05 -15.66
N GLY A 95 25.26 -8.14 -16.45
CA GLY A 95 25.39 -9.50 -15.95
C GLY A 95 25.64 -10.49 -17.10
N ALA A 96 26.15 -11.67 -16.78
CA ALA A 96 26.62 -12.66 -17.76
C ALA A 96 25.53 -13.18 -18.73
N ARG A 97 24.26 -12.89 -18.47
CA ARG A 97 23.10 -13.38 -19.24
C ARG A 97 22.30 -12.29 -19.95
N GLY A 98 22.78 -11.04 -19.96
CA GLY A 98 22.13 -9.95 -20.69
C GLY A 98 20.70 -9.65 -20.21
N ALA A 99 20.48 -9.72 -18.89
CA ALA A 99 19.17 -9.44 -18.31
C ALA A 99 18.76 -7.98 -18.57
N THR A 100 17.49 -7.79 -18.93
CA THR A 100 16.89 -6.44 -19.00
C THR A 100 15.71 -6.37 -18.05
N VAL A 101 15.53 -5.19 -17.47
CA VAL A 101 14.39 -4.87 -16.60
C VAL A 101 13.68 -3.63 -17.07
N SER A 102 12.39 -3.62 -16.83
CA SER A 102 11.51 -2.48 -17.04
C SER A 102 10.33 -2.65 -16.10
N TRP A 103 9.47 -1.65 -16.01
CA TRP A 103 8.31 -1.69 -15.15
C TRP A 103 7.15 -0.93 -15.80
N VAL A 104 5.95 -1.23 -15.36
CA VAL A 104 4.70 -0.61 -15.79
C VAL A 104 3.95 -0.19 -14.53
N MET A 105 3.46 1.05 -14.50
CA MET A 105 2.47 1.47 -13.51
C MET A 105 1.10 1.38 -14.15
N VAL A 106 0.15 0.74 -13.47
CA VAL A 106 -1.24 0.65 -13.92
C VAL A 106 -2.12 1.24 -12.84
N ASP A 107 -2.94 2.19 -13.25
CA ASP A 107 -4.07 2.67 -12.49
C ASP A 107 -5.39 2.09 -13.03
N SER A 108 -6.35 1.92 -12.13
CA SER A 108 -7.67 1.34 -12.35
C SER A 108 -8.55 2.12 -13.33
N ASP A 109 -8.41 3.45 -13.40
CA ASP A 109 -9.15 4.30 -14.34
C ASP A 109 -8.29 4.80 -15.50
N GLY A 110 -6.97 4.65 -15.39
CA GLY A 110 -6.01 4.96 -16.43
C GLY A 110 -5.38 6.34 -16.29
N ASP A 111 -5.69 7.08 -15.23
CA ASP A 111 -5.23 8.45 -14.99
C ASP A 111 -4.44 8.57 -13.68
N LEU A 112 -3.11 8.44 -13.78
CA LEU A 112 -2.18 8.62 -12.65
C LEU A 112 -2.21 10.02 -12.02
N THR A 113 -2.89 11.00 -12.62
CA THR A 113 -2.93 12.37 -12.08
C THR A 113 -3.93 12.54 -10.93
N ASN A 114 -4.86 11.60 -10.76
CA ASN A 114 -5.93 11.70 -9.78
C ASN A 114 -5.61 10.93 -8.47
N GLN A 115 -6.46 11.06 -7.45
CA GLN A 115 -6.24 10.40 -6.16
C GLN A 115 -6.70 8.93 -6.17
N ASP A 116 -5.84 8.04 -6.65
CA ASP A 116 -6.15 6.60 -6.68
C ASP A 116 -5.80 5.85 -5.40
N THR A 117 -6.68 4.90 -5.04
CA THR A 117 -6.46 3.95 -3.94
C THR A 117 -5.86 2.63 -4.39
N ASP A 118 -5.94 2.30 -5.69
CA ASP A 118 -5.73 0.96 -6.24
C ASP A 118 -4.65 0.94 -7.34
N LEU A 119 -3.49 1.53 -7.06
CA LEU A 119 -2.36 1.51 -7.98
C LEU A 119 -1.68 0.13 -8.01
N GLN A 120 -1.33 -0.33 -9.20
CA GLN A 120 -0.56 -1.56 -9.41
C GLN A 120 0.77 -1.26 -10.10
N LEU A 121 1.85 -1.76 -9.53
CA LEU A 121 3.18 -1.68 -10.10
C LEU A 121 3.62 -3.06 -10.56
N SER A 122 3.90 -3.20 -11.86
CA SER A 122 4.39 -4.45 -12.46
C SER A 122 5.85 -4.31 -12.86
N GLY A 123 6.75 -5.03 -12.19
CA GLY A 123 8.13 -5.21 -12.60
C GLY A 123 8.28 -6.31 -13.65
N VAL A 124 8.96 -6.03 -14.75
CA VAL A 124 9.18 -6.94 -15.88
C VAL A 124 10.65 -7.29 -15.98
N GLY A 125 10.96 -8.58 -15.89
CA GLY A 125 12.31 -9.12 -16.09
C GLY A 125 12.39 -9.96 -17.35
N ARG A 126 13.42 -9.74 -18.18
CA ARG A 126 13.67 -10.51 -19.41
C ARG A 126 15.09 -11.06 -19.43
N VAL A 127 15.21 -12.37 -19.67
CA VAL A 127 16.49 -13.08 -19.82
C VAL A 127 16.35 -14.11 -20.94
N GLY A 128 17.14 -13.95 -22.02
CA GLY A 128 16.96 -14.76 -23.22
C GLY A 128 15.55 -14.60 -23.78
N ASP A 129 14.86 -15.73 -23.98
CA ASP A 129 13.45 -15.76 -24.42
C ASP A 129 12.45 -15.80 -23.24
N SER A 130 12.93 -15.81 -22.00
CA SER A 130 12.09 -15.86 -20.81
C SER A 130 11.70 -14.46 -20.35
N VAL A 131 10.40 -14.24 -20.16
CA VAL A 131 9.81 -13.04 -19.56
C VAL A 131 9.09 -13.44 -18.29
N GLN A 132 9.28 -12.68 -17.20
CA GLN A 132 8.55 -12.82 -15.95
C GLN A 132 8.06 -11.45 -15.50
N VAL A 133 6.86 -11.42 -14.91
CA VAL A 133 6.24 -10.18 -14.41
C VAL A 133 5.86 -10.39 -12.94
N ALA A 134 6.32 -9.48 -12.09
CA ALA A 134 5.95 -9.40 -10.68
C ALA A 134 5.08 -8.17 -10.49
N THR A 135 3.83 -8.35 -10.08
CA THR A 135 2.90 -7.26 -9.80
C THR A 135 2.77 -7.08 -8.30
N VAL A 136 2.74 -5.82 -7.86
CA VAL A 136 2.56 -5.44 -6.47
C VAL A 136 1.57 -4.27 -6.39
N GLY A 137 0.64 -4.32 -5.44
CA GLY A 137 -0.23 -3.20 -5.11
C GLY A 137 0.58 -2.13 -4.39
N VAL A 138 0.41 -0.88 -4.81
CA VAL A 138 1.13 0.26 -4.23
C VAL A 138 0.14 1.37 -3.87
N LYS A 139 0.53 2.22 -2.92
CA LYS A 139 -0.22 3.40 -2.54
C LYS A 139 0.72 4.59 -2.40
N ALA A 140 0.23 5.80 -2.67
CA ALA A 140 0.97 7.00 -2.31
C ALA A 140 1.19 7.09 -0.79
N VAL A 141 2.39 7.47 -0.35
CA VAL A 141 2.78 7.73 1.04
C VAL A 141 2.00 8.97 1.53
N GLY A 142 1.49 8.91 2.76
CA GLY A 142 0.53 9.90 3.29
C GLY A 142 -0.91 9.36 3.39
N VAL A 143 -1.18 8.20 2.78
CA VAL A 143 -2.49 7.52 2.83
C VAL A 143 -2.58 6.58 4.06
N GLY A 144 -2.36 7.13 5.25
CA GLY A 144 -2.60 6.41 6.50
C GLY A 144 -2.78 7.36 7.70
N PRO A 145 -3.48 6.93 8.75
CA PRO A 145 -3.73 7.77 9.92
C PRO A 145 -2.40 8.12 10.60
N SER A 146 -1.96 9.36 10.39
CA SER A 146 -0.84 10.00 11.06
C SER A 146 -1.37 10.97 12.10
N GLU A 147 -0.61 11.18 13.17
CA GLU A 147 -0.95 12.21 14.14
C GLU A 147 -0.65 13.57 13.53
N LEU A 148 -1.71 14.32 13.22
CA LEU A 148 -1.60 15.62 12.54
C LEU A 148 -1.37 16.75 13.53
N ARG A 149 -1.97 16.64 14.72
CA ARG A 149 -1.84 17.63 15.77
C ARG A 149 -2.23 17.06 17.13
N ASN A 150 -1.57 17.52 18.19
CA ASN A 150 -1.92 17.14 19.56
C ASN A 150 -1.74 18.32 20.53
N TYR A 151 -2.36 18.18 21.69
CA TYR A 151 -1.93 18.83 22.92
C TYR A 151 -2.14 17.83 24.06
N ASP A 152 -1.08 17.14 24.48
CA ASP A 152 -1.20 16.00 25.41
C ASP A 152 -0.48 16.20 26.76
N ILE A 153 -0.16 17.45 27.09
CA ILE A 153 0.48 17.84 28.35
C ILE A 153 -0.53 17.79 29.51
N LEU A 154 -0.48 16.70 30.28
CA LEU A 154 -1.35 16.46 31.44
C LEU A 154 -0.99 17.31 32.68
N SER A 155 0.25 17.77 32.80
CA SER A 155 0.70 18.48 34.00
C SER A 155 0.02 19.84 34.12
N GLY A 156 -0.76 20.04 35.19
CA GLY A 156 -1.56 21.26 35.38
C GLY A 156 -2.76 21.35 34.43
N ALA A 157 -3.29 20.23 33.96
CA ALA A 157 -4.61 20.18 33.34
C ALA A 157 -5.68 20.54 34.38
N SER A 158 -6.67 21.29 33.95
CA SER A 158 -7.93 21.51 34.63
C SER A 158 -8.98 20.57 34.03
N SER A 159 -10.10 20.39 34.71
CA SER A 159 -11.24 19.63 34.20
C SER A 159 -12.52 20.41 34.37
N ASP A 160 -13.47 20.14 33.48
CA ASP A 160 -14.77 20.77 33.49
C ASP A 160 -15.76 19.89 32.70
N LYS A 161 -17.04 20.16 32.87
CA LYS A 161 -18.10 19.29 32.38
C LYS A 161 -18.62 19.76 31.02
N LEU A 162 -18.96 18.78 30.20
CA LEU A 162 -19.77 18.99 29.00
C LEU A 162 -21.23 19.08 29.44
N ALA A 163 -21.97 20.09 28.99
CA ALA A 163 -23.39 20.27 29.29
C ALA A 163 -24.12 20.84 28.08
N ASP A 164 -25.46 20.88 28.12
CA ASP A 164 -26.27 21.44 27.05
C ASP A 164 -25.95 22.92 26.81
N ASP A 165 -25.71 23.69 27.88
CA ASP A 165 -25.34 25.11 27.83
C ASP A 165 -23.83 25.38 27.70
N LYS A 166 -23.02 24.32 27.49
CA LYS A 166 -21.56 24.42 27.53
C LYS A 166 -20.89 23.39 26.64
N TRP A 167 -20.75 23.74 25.37
CA TRP A 167 -20.00 22.95 24.41
C TRP A 167 -18.52 23.32 24.41
N TRP A 168 -17.70 22.35 24.03
CA TRP A 168 -16.26 22.47 23.97
C TRP A 168 -15.79 22.29 22.55
N CYS A 169 -15.01 23.23 22.04
CA CYS A 169 -14.47 23.18 20.70
C CYS A 169 -12.98 23.53 20.70
N GLN A 170 -12.22 22.83 19.89
CA GLN A 170 -10.82 23.11 19.62
C GLN A 170 -10.67 23.49 18.16
N TYR A 171 -10.30 24.74 17.90
CA TYR A 171 -9.76 25.11 16.60
C TYR A 171 -8.33 24.61 16.49
N LEU A 172 -7.98 24.03 15.35
CA LEU A 172 -6.63 23.62 15.05
C LEU A 172 -6.36 23.71 13.55
N ARG A 173 -5.11 24.02 13.20
CA ARG A 173 -4.57 23.83 11.85
C ARG A 173 -3.34 22.91 11.96
N PRO A 174 -3.28 21.77 11.26
CA PRO A 174 -2.13 20.89 11.38
C PRO A 174 -0.86 21.52 10.79
N ASP A 175 0.30 21.20 11.38
CA ASP A 175 1.61 21.57 10.82
C ASP A 175 1.99 20.51 9.79
N LEU A 176 1.45 20.65 8.58
CA LEU A 176 1.71 19.72 7.47
C LEU A 176 3.04 20.05 6.77
N PRO A 177 3.64 19.07 6.07
CA PRO A 177 4.73 19.33 5.14
C PRO A 177 4.37 20.42 4.09
N ASP A 178 5.36 21.21 3.66
CA ASP A 178 5.16 22.31 2.69
C ASP A 178 4.58 21.86 1.33
N ASP A 179 4.73 20.57 0.98
CA ASP A 179 4.21 19.96 -0.24
C ASP A 179 2.81 19.33 -0.05
N ALA A 180 2.22 19.42 1.14
CA ALA A 180 0.84 19.00 1.36
C ALA A 180 -0.12 19.86 0.52
N ILE A 181 -1.06 19.20 -0.16
CA ILE A 181 -2.12 19.84 -0.93
C ILE A 181 -3.43 19.79 -0.15
N SER A 182 -3.71 18.66 0.47
CA SER A 182 -4.94 18.45 1.22
C SER A 182 -4.74 17.51 2.39
N TRP A 183 -5.69 17.53 3.32
CA TRP A 183 -5.73 16.62 4.45
C TRP A 183 -7.17 16.40 4.92
N ARG A 184 -7.38 15.36 5.73
CA ARG A 184 -8.67 15.07 6.36
C ARG A 184 -8.48 14.44 7.73
N VAL A 185 -9.43 14.70 8.62
CA VAL A 185 -9.48 14.07 9.94
C VAL A 185 -10.08 12.66 9.82
N THR A 186 -9.40 11.66 10.35
CA THR A 186 -9.89 10.26 10.39
C THR A 186 -10.23 9.82 11.82
N ARG A 187 -9.59 10.39 12.83
CA ARG A 187 -9.88 10.09 14.25
C ARG A 187 -9.50 11.27 15.13
N VAL A 188 -10.33 11.53 16.13
CA VAL A 188 -9.99 12.49 17.19
C VAL A 188 -10.08 11.80 18.53
N GLU A 189 -9.12 12.07 19.41
CA GLU A 189 -9.13 11.65 20.81
C GLU A 189 -9.15 12.83 21.75
N PHE A 190 -9.84 12.64 22.88
CA PHE A 190 -9.89 13.58 23.98
C PHE A 190 -9.51 12.87 25.28
N TYR A 191 -8.78 13.57 26.16
CA TYR A 191 -8.55 13.08 27.50
C TYR A 191 -9.74 13.42 28.40
N CYS A 192 -10.59 12.44 28.66
CA CYS A 192 -11.86 12.63 29.34
C CYS A 192 -12.24 11.41 30.19
N ARG A 193 -13.29 11.57 30.99
CA ARG A 193 -13.98 10.47 31.67
C ARG A 193 -15.48 10.66 31.60
N ARG A 194 -16.21 9.56 31.73
CA ARG A 194 -17.67 9.57 31.88
C ARG A 194 -18.07 10.13 33.25
N ASP A 195 -18.95 11.13 33.24
CA ASP A 195 -19.61 11.65 34.45
C ASP A 195 -20.97 10.95 34.65
N GLN A 196 -21.81 10.93 33.61
CA GLN A 196 -23.11 10.25 33.61
C GLN A 196 -23.21 9.20 32.48
N SER A 197 -23.80 8.03 32.78
CA SER A 197 -24.06 6.96 31.81
C SER A 197 -25.32 7.18 30.97
N ASN A 198 -25.40 6.51 29.82
CA ASN A 198 -26.56 6.53 28.91
C ASN A 198 -26.96 7.94 28.47
N ARG A 199 -25.98 8.74 28.06
CA ARG A 199 -26.20 10.06 27.48
C ARG A 199 -25.68 10.10 26.06
N ASP A 200 -26.37 10.87 25.24
CA ASP A 200 -25.98 11.09 23.86
C ASP A 200 -25.11 12.34 23.78
N LEU A 201 -24.04 12.23 23.03
CA LEU A 201 -23.20 13.36 22.66
C LEU A 201 -22.81 13.22 21.19
N GLN A 202 -22.31 14.31 20.63
CA GLN A 202 -21.84 14.33 19.26
C GLN A 202 -20.45 14.94 19.22
N VAL A 203 -19.58 14.35 18.40
CA VAL A 203 -18.33 14.98 18.00
C VAL A 203 -18.51 15.47 16.58
N VAL A 204 -18.36 16.79 16.39
CA VAL A 204 -18.67 17.47 15.14
C VAL A 204 -17.41 18.18 14.64
N LEU A 205 -17.12 18.03 13.35
CA LEU A 205 -16.12 18.82 12.64
C LEU A 205 -16.83 19.98 11.95
N TYR A 206 -16.44 21.20 12.27
CA TYR A 206 -16.94 22.40 11.63
C TYR A 206 -15.87 23.05 10.74
N GLU A 207 -16.31 23.64 9.63
CA GLU A 207 -15.48 24.53 8.83
C GLU A 207 -15.24 25.82 9.62
N PRO A 208 -13.99 26.28 9.79
CA PRO A 208 -13.72 27.55 10.45
C PRO A 208 -14.09 28.74 9.56
N THR A 209 -14.55 29.82 10.18
CA THR A 209 -14.66 31.14 9.56
C THR A 209 -13.28 31.77 9.38
N ALA A 210 -13.18 32.91 8.68
CA ALA A 210 -11.93 33.67 8.54
C ALA A 210 -11.32 34.13 9.89
N SER A 211 -12.14 34.18 10.96
CA SER A 211 -11.70 34.49 12.31
C SER A 211 -11.48 33.22 13.16
N ASN A 212 -11.40 32.04 12.53
CA ASN A 212 -11.20 30.73 13.15
C ASN A 212 -12.30 30.28 14.12
N TRP A 213 -13.48 30.91 14.07
CA TRP A 213 -14.68 30.43 14.78
C TRP A 213 -15.39 29.35 13.97
N PRO A 214 -16.11 28.40 14.58
CA PRO A 214 -16.91 27.43 13.83
C PRO A 214 -18.01 28.14 13.02
N SER A 215 -18.08 27.90 11.71
CA SER A 215 -18.97 28.60 10.76
C SER A 215 -20.43 28.12 10.76
N GLY A 216 -20.73 27.04 11.48
CA GLY A 216 -22.02 26.34 11.40
C GLY A 216 -22.13 25.35 10.25
N VAL A 217 -21.20 25.37 9.29
CA VAL A 217 -21.07 24.33 8.25
C VAL A 217 -20.42 23.10 8.87
N VAL A 218 -21.16 21.99 8.90
CA VAL A 218 -20.67 20.69 9.40
C VAL A 218 -19.93 19.97 8.29
N LEU A 219 -18.66 19.66 8.51
CA LEU A 219 -17.81 18.87 7.62
C LEU A 219 -18.04 17.38 7.79
N ASP A 220 -18.13 16.91 9.04
CA ASP A 220 -18.46 15.54 9.41
C ASP A 220 -18.96 15.49 10.87
N SER A 221 -19.67 14.45 11.26
CA SER A 221 -20.13 14.26 12.64
C SER A 221 -20.30 12.81 13.02
N VAL A 222 -20.01 12.49 14.28
CA VAL A 222 -20.17 11.16 14.85
C VAL A 222 -21.01 11.26 16.12
N ASN A 223 -22.11 10.53 16.16
CA ASN A 223 -22.89 10.33 17.39
C ASN A 223 -22.15 9.32 18.26
N ALA A 224 -21.98 9.64 19.54
CA ALA A 224 -21.35 8.77 20.52
C ALA A 224 -22.22 8.69 21.78
N SER A 225 -22.13 7.56 22.49
CA SER A 225 -22.75 7.42 23.80
C SER A 225 -21.70 7.72 24.87
N SER A 226 -22.11 8.33 25.98
CA SER A 226 -21.24 8.49 27.14
C SER A 226 -20.72 7.16 27.66
N ASN A 227 -21.38 6.03 27.36
CA ASN A 227 -20.92 4.69 27.69
C ASN A 227 -19.68 4.22 26.91
N ASP A 228 -19.43 4.79 25.74
CA ASP A 228 -18.23 4.53 24.95
C ASP A 228 -16.98 5.11 25.66
N PHE A 229 -17.21 5.98 26.65
CA PHE A 229 -16.20 6.58 27.49
C PHE A 229 -16.14 5.87 28.84
N GLY A 230 -14.93 5.50 29.28
CA GLY A 230 -14.71 4.88 30.59
C GLY A 230 -14.98 5.84 31.76
N SER A 231 -15.29 5.30 32.94
CA SER A 231 -15.46 6.10 34.18
C SER A 231 -14.14 6.61 34.77
N SER A 232 -13.00 6.09 34.31
CA SER A 232 -11.68 6.60 34.63
C SER A 232 -11.17 7.52 33.52
N TRP A 233 -10.40 8.53 33.92
CA TRP A 233 -9.66 9.40 33.00
C TRP A 233 -8.81 8.57 32.04
N GLY A 234 -8.90 8.90 30.75
CA GLY A 234 -8.09 8.29 29.70
C GLY A 234 -8.35 8.92 28.35
N TRP A 235 -7.51 8.58 27.39
CA TRP A 235 -7.71 8.93 25.98
C TRP A 235 -8.89 8.13 25.42
N ARG A 236 -9.86 8.83 24.86
CA ARG A 236 -11.06 8.27 24.23
C ARG A 236 -11.22 8.87 22.85
N GLY A 237 -11.37 8.02 21.85
CA GLY A 237 -11.38 8.43 20.45
C GLY A 237 -12.70 8.13 19.76
N VAL A 238 -13.01 8.96 18.76
CA VAL A 238 -14.04 8.72 17.75
C VAL A 238 -13.38 8.67 16.38
N THR A 239 -13.90 7.80 15.51
CA THR A 239 -13.40 7.63 14.14
C THR A 239 -14.43 8.20 13.17
N PHE A 240 -13.95 9.00 12.22
CA PHE A 240 -14.72 9.60 11.14
C PHE A 240 -14.56 8.74 9.88
N SER A 241 -15.68 8.39 9.24
CA SER A 241 -15.68 7.54 8.04
C SER A 241 -15.72 8.33 6.73
N GLY A 242 -16.03 9.63 6.78
CA GLY A 242 -16.27 10.44 5.58
C GLY A 242 -15.74 11.87 5.67
N GLY A 243 -14.73 12.12 6.51
CA GLY A 243 -14.20 13.45 6.75
C GLY A 243 -13.92 14.22 5.45
N ALA A 244 -14.47 15.43 5.35
CA ALA A 244 -14.26 16.31 4.21
C ALA A 244 -12.75 16.55 3.99
N SER A 245 -12.34 16.57 2.72
CA SER A 245 -10.97 16.94 2.36
C SER A 245 -10.83 18.46 2.49
N LEU A 246 -9.86 18.87 3.30
CA LEU A 246 -9.49 20.26 3.58
C LEU A 246 -8.22 20.61 2.79
N GLY A 247 -8.03 21.86 2.41
CA GLY A 247 -6.76 22.33 1.86
C GLY A 247 -5.66 22.30 2.92
N ALA A 248 -4.39 22.23 2.49
CA ALA A 248 -3.25 22.16 3.41
C ALA A 248 -3.17 23.33 4.42
N ASP A 249 -3.64 24.52 4.02
CA ASP A 249 -3.69 25.72 4.85
C ASP A 249 -5.01 25.90 5.62
N ASP A 250 -5.99 25.03 5.39
CA ASP A 250 -7.29 25.11 6.06
C ASP A 250 -7.21 24.53 7.47
N GLY A 251 -7.90 25.17 8.41
CA GLY A 251 -8.09 24.65 9.77
C GLY A 251 -9.38 23.85 9.92
N VAL A 252 -9.58 23.26 11.09
CA VAL A 252 -10.84 22.62 11.48
C VAL A 252 -11.20 22.99 12.91
N CYS A 253 -12.50 23.10 13.17
CA CYS A 253 -13.04 23.24 14.51
C CYS A 253 -13.62 21.90 14.95
N VAL A 254 -12.98 21.23 15.92
CA VAL A 254 -13.47 19.97 16.49
C VAL A 254 -14.27 20.26 17.74
N ALA A 255 -15.57 20.01 17.71
CA ALA A 255 -16.48 20.27 18.81
C ALA A 255 -17.00 18.98 19.45
N LEU A 256 -17.11 18.97 20.78
CA LEU A 256 -17.97 18.07 21.53
C LEU A 256 -19.21 18.84 21.95
N THR A 257 -20.36 18.37 21.48
CA THR A 257 -21.66 18.96 21.77
C THR A 257 -22.56 17.92 22.43
N THR A 258 -23.55 18.41 23.18
CA THR A 258 -24.63 17.58 23.71
C THR A 258 -25.89 18.42 23.81
N SER A 259 -27.04 17.80 23.61
CA SER A 259 -28.35 18.40 23.89
C SER A 259 -28.92 17.96 25.24
N GLU A 260 -28.13 17.21 26.03
CA GLU A 260 -28.55 16.67 27.31
C GLU A 260 -28.17 17.63 28.44
N ASN A 261 -29.15 18.05 29.25
CA ASN A 261 -28.91 18.83 30.47
C ASN A 261 -28.14 18.07 31.56
N GLN A 262 -27.95 16.76 31.38
CA GLN A 262 -27.22 15.91 32.33
C GLN A 262 -25.82 15.66 31.78
N GLU A 263 -24.84 16.28 32.43
CA GLU A 263 -23.44 16.36 32.05
C GLU A 263 -22.85 14.98 31.66
N PRO A 264 -22.73 14.63 30.36
CA PRO A 264 -22.33 13.27 29.96
C PRO A 264 -20.88 12.95 30.31
N LEU A 265 -19.99 13.93 30.12
CA LEU A 265 -18.53 13.78 30.21
C LEU A 265 -17.91 14.89 31.04
N GLU A 266 -16.80 14.57 31.68
CA GLU A 266 -15.84 15.55 32.20
C GLU A 266 -14.59 15.51 31.31
N ILE A 267 -14.22 16.67 30.77
CA ILE A 267 -13.15 16.83 29.79
C ILE A 267 -11.98 17.55 30.45
N ALA A 268 -10.75 17.11 30.16
CA ALA A 268 -9.55 17.79 30.61
C ALA A 268 -9.11 18.84 29.58
N TYR A 269 -8.66 19.99 30.07
CA TYR A 269 -8.15 21.09 29.26
C TYR A 269 -7.05 21.84 30.00
N ARG A 270 -6.28 22.65 29.29
CA ARG A 270 -5.33 23.59 29.86
C ARG A 270 -5.99 24.96 30.02
N SER A 271 -6.00 25.47 31.25
CA SER A 271 -6.66 26.74 31.59
C SER A 271 -5.82 28.00 31.32
N GLY A 272 -4.57 27.86 30.89
CA GLY A 272 -3.70 28.98 30.50
C GLY A 272 -2.27 28.55 30.13
N GLY A 273 -1.53 29.47 29.51
CA GLY A 273 -0.12 29.28 29.17
C GLY A 273 0.14 28.31 28.02
N VAL A 274 -0.86 28.05 27.18
CA VAL A 274 -0.65 27.39 25.88
C VAL A 274 -0.06 28.40 24.91
N GLY A 275 1.11 28.09 24.37
CA GLY A 275 1.83 28.95 23.41
C GLY A 275 1.76 28.43 21.98
N GLU A 276 0.79 27.59 21.66
CA GLU A 276 0.66 27.01 20.33
C GLU A 276 0.02 27.98 19.36
N SER A 277 0.69 28.27 18.25
CA SER A 277 0.08 28.99 17.14
C SER A 277 -0.99 28.15 16.47
N GLN A 278 -2.02 28.81 15.94
CA GLN A 278 -3.06 28.17 15.12
C GLN A 278 -3.87 27.11 15.85
N SER A 279 -4.02 27.33 17.16
CA SER A 279 -4.83 26.55 18.07
C SER A 279 -5.55 27.51 19.01
N ALA A 280 -6.82 27.24 19.28
CA ALA A 280 -7.60 28.00 20.24
C ALA A 280 -8.71 27.14 20.83
N LEU A 281 -8.90 27.29 22.14
CA LEU A 281 -10.05 26.73 22.82
C LEU A 281 -11.26 27.66 22.63
N ILE A 282 -12.39 27.09 22.23
CA ILE A 282 -13.62 27.79 21.96
C ILE A 282 -14.72 27.14 22.81
N THR A 283 -15.48 27.93 23.57
CA THR A 283 -16.62 27.41 24.35
C THR A 283 -17.88 28.25 24.14
N GLY A 284 -19.05 27.63 24.30
CA GLY A 284 -20.37 28.28 24.21
C GLY A 284 -21.50 27.29 23.96
N ASP A 285 -22.73 27.80 23.85
CA ASP A 285 -23.93 27.09 23.40
C ASP A 285 -25.06 28.12 23.14
N PRO A 286 -25.92 27.91 22.13
CA PRO A 286 -25.61 27.32 20.82
C PRO A 286 -24.71 28.25 20.00
N THR A 287 -24.49 29.46 20.53
CA THR A 287 -23.56 30.46 20.01
C THR A 287 -22.24 30.35 20.74
N TRP A 288 -21.14 30.25 20.00
CA TRP A 288 -19.79 30.30 20.56
C TRP A 288 -19.54 31.67 21.22
N THR A 289 -19.05 31.66 22.46
CA THR A 289 -18.95 32.88 23.28
C THR A 289 -17.53 33.27 23.63
N THR A 290 -16.62 32.29 23.70
CA THR A 290 -15.22 32.52 24.07
C THR A 290 -14.28 31.96 23.02
N TYR A 291 -13.14 32.62 22.86
CA TYR A 291 -12.05 32.22 21.97
C TYR A 291 -10.74 32.51 22.69
N ASP A 292 -10.17 31.48 23.30
CA ASP A 292 -9.00 31.56 24.15
C ASP A 292 -7.79 30.96 23.44
N THR A 293 -6.85 31.79 23.01
CA THR A 293 -5.61 31.34 22.34
C THR A 293 -4.55 30.82 23.30
N ASP A 294 -4.72 31.03 24.60
CA ASP A 294 -3.80 30.58 25.66
C ASP A 294 -4.29 29.32 26.38
N LYS A 295 -5.38 28.72 25.90
CA LYS A 295 -6.00 27.50 26.40
C LYS A 295 -6.11 26.47 25.28
N ALA A 296 -6.18 25.19 25.66
CA ALA A 296 -6.40 24.10 24.71
C ALA A 296 -7.09 22.93 25.40
N LEU A 297 -7.91 22.18 24.65
CA LEU A 297 -8.32 20.85 25.10
C LEU A 297 -7.08 19.94 25.21
N LEU A 298 -7.19 18.87 26.00
CA LEU A 298 -6.25 17.77 25.86
C LEU A 298 -6.75 16.84 24.76
N TYR A 299 -6.16 16.96 23.57
CA TYR A 299 -6.64 16.31 22.36
C TYR A 299 -5.52 15.70 21.53
N ARG A 300 -5.89 14.74 20.67
CA ARG A 300 -5.04 14.21 19.60
C ARG A 300 -5.88 14.07 18.34
N VAL A 301 -5.41 14.64 17.23
CA VAL A 301 -6.06 14.53 15.94
C VAL A 301 -5.21 13.69 15.03
N TYR A 302 -5.83 12.65 14.51
CA TYR A 302 -5.28 11.75 13.52
C TYR A 302 -5.98 11.99 12.19
N GLY A 303 -5.20 11.86 11.12
CA GLY A 303 -5.70 12.09 9.78
C GLY A 303 -4.74 11.65 8.72
N GLU A 304 -5.19 11.84 7.50
CA GLU A 304 -4.43 11.55 6.29
C GLU A 304 -4.17 12.88 5.60
N TYR A 305 -2.98 13.04 5.05
CA TYR A 305 -2.65 14.19 4.20
C TYR A 305 -2.08 13.68 2.88
N VAL A 306 -2.34 14.46 1.85
CA VAL A 306 -1.88 14.20 0.49
C VAL A 306 -0.87 15.26 0.15
N THR A 307 0.32 14.84 -0.27
CA THR A 307 1.30 15.75 -0.86
C THR A 307 1.28 15.66 -2.37
N ALA A 308 1.74 16.73 -3.04
CA ALA A 308 1.90 16.74 -4.49
C ALA A 308 2.75 15.57 -4.99
N ASP A 309 3.72 15.17 -4.17
CA ASP A 309 4.87 14.37 -4.55
C ASP A 309 4.99 13.07 -3.74
N ALA A 310 3.88 12.59 -3.17
CA ALA A 310 3.86 11.43 -2.30
C ALA A 310 4.60 10.23 -2.92
N ALA A 311 5.70 9.81 -2.28
CA ALA A 311 6.44 8.61 -2.66
C ALA A 311 5.50 7.40 -2.68
N CYS A 312 5.78 6.36 -3.46
CA CYS A 312 4.92 5.18 -3.51
C CYS A 312 5.40 4.14 -2.49
N GLU A 313 4.51 3.63 -1.65
CA GLU A 313 4.76 2.53 -0.71
C GLU A 313 4.06 1.26 -1.18
N VAL A 314 4.73 0.12 -0.98
CA VAL A 314 4.18 -1.20 -1.27
C VAL A 314 3.11 -1.58 -0.24
N ILE A 315 1.95 -2.02 -0.72
CA ILE A 315 0.94 -2.66 0.12
C ILE A 315 1.42 -4.09 0.41
N GLU A 316 1.76 -4.38 1.66
CA GLU A 316 2.22 -5.71 2.07
C GLU A 316 1.24 -6.82 1.64
N GLY A 317 1.77 -7.94 1.14
CA GLY A 317 0.98 -9.14 0.81
C GLY A 317 0.40 -9.21 -0.60
N THR A 318 0.68 -8.23 -1.47
CA THR A 318 0.07 -8.12 -2.82
C THR A 318 0.96 -8.63 -3.96
N TRP A 319 2.01 -9.39 -3.67
CA TRP A 319 2.92 -9.90 -4.72
C TRP A 319 2.27 -11.03 -5.52
N GLU A 320 1.94 -10.74 -6.77
CA GLU A 320 1.33 -11.68 -7.70
C GLU A 320 2.21 -11.89 -8.95
N TRP A 321 2.19 -13.11 -9.49
CA TRP A 321 2.86 -13.43 -10.76
C TRP A 321 1.85 -13.28 -11.89
N GLY A 322 2.07 -12.28 -12.74
CA GLY A 322 1.15 -11.90 -13.81
C GLY A 322 1.65 -12.24 -15.21
N ALA A 323 0.76 -12.09 -16.19
CA ALA A 323 1.15 -11.82 -17.57
C ALA A 323 1.50 -10.34 -17.73
N LEU A 324 2.17 -9.98 -18.82
CA LEU A 324 2.29 -8.57 -19.20
C LEU A 324 0.88 -7.99 -19.39
N PRO A 325 0.59 -6.80 -18.82
CA PRO A 325 -0.65 -6.08 -19.11
C PRO A 325 -0.76 -5.71 -20.60
#